data_AF-A0A5C6Z4A0-F1
#
_entry.id   AF-A0A5C6Z4A0-F1
#
_cell.length_a   1.000
_cell.length_b   1.000
_cell.length_c   1.000
_cell.angle_alpha   90.00
_cell.angle_beta   90.00
_cell.angle_gamma   90.00
#
_symmetry.space_group_name_H-M   'P 1'
#
loop_
_entity.id
_entity.type
_entity.pdbx_description
1 polymer ?
#
loop_
_entity_poly.entity_id
_entity_poly.type
_entity_poly.pdbx_seq_one_letter_code
_entity_poly.pdbx_strand_id
1 'polypeptide(L)'
;MIETVFDSQIHAALENAISCKIPNEISIELDILEIDIGTISEKELESELPKRIEIAFQQALDTKLNLKNNNLQEMEDEIYINNSGLIIVWPFLPRFFEQLDMLENGEFINSENRNRGVYLIQQLVYNQIDFPEHELVLNKLLVGMPIEDQLEPITELTQQEKDLAESLLNGLIQNWDKIKNTTIEGVQETFLQRNGILKIEEDRSKLRVEQTGVDVLMQTIPWNISLIKLPWMENPLYIDWV
;
A
#
# COMPACT_ATOMS: atom_id res chain seq x y z
N MET A 1 52.27 11.63 -16.63
CA MET A 1 52.45 10.19 -16.33
C MET A 1 51.21 9.66 -15.62
N ILE A 2 50.82 10.23 -14.48
CA ILE A 2 49.56 9.88 -13.78
C ILE A 2 48.31 10.20 -14.62
N GLU A 3 48.24 11.36 -15.28
CA GLU A 3 47.10 11.72 -16.17
C GLU A 3 46.89 10.71 -17.31
N THR A 4 47.98 10.20 -17.90
CA THR A 4 47.93 9.29 -19.06
C THR A 4 47.41 7.89 -18.69
N VAL A 5 47.68 7.46 -17.45
CA VAL A 5 47.14 6.21 -16.87
C VAL A 5 45.65 6.39 -16.52
N PHE A 6 45.26 7.58 -16.06
CA PHE A 6 43.88 7.89 -15.71
C PHE A 6 42.96 7.90 -16.94
N ASP A 7 43.33 8.65 -17.99
CA ASP A 7 42.46 8.84 -19.15
C ASP A 7 42.32 7.59 -20.04
N SER A 8 43.33 6.72 -20.08
CA SER A 8 43.33 5.56 -21.00
C SER A 8 42.89 4.25 -20.37
N GLN A 9 43.23 4.00 -19.10
CA GLN A 9 42.99 2.70 -18.46
C GLN A 9 41.79 2.72 -17.50
N ILE A 10 41.55 3.83 -16.81
CA ILE A 10 40.42 3.95 -15.89
C ILE A 10 39.13 4.19 -16.65
N HIS A 11 39.13 5.05 -17.67
CA HIS A 11 37.94 5.30 -18.49
C HIS A 11 37.44 4.01 -19.18
N ALA A 12 38.35 3.20 -19.72
CA ALA A 12 38.01 1.92 -20.35
C ALA A 12 37.46 0.91 -19.33
N ALA A 13 38.04 0.84 -18.13
CA ALA A 13 37.55 -0.02 -17.06
C ALA A 13 36.15 0.42 -16.56
N LEU A 14 35.91 1.72 -16.44
CA LEU A 14 34.63 2.30 -16.06
C LEU A 14 33.55 2.03 -17.11
N GLU A 15 33.83 2.29 -18.39
CA GLU A 15 32.88 2.00 -19.49
C GLU A 15 32.53 0.52 -19.57
N ASN A 16 33.52 -0.37 -19.46
CA ASN A 16 33.29 -1.81 -19.46
C ASN A 16 32.41 -2.26 -18.28
N ALA A 17 32.68 -1.75 -17.07
CA ALA A 17 31.91 -2.08 -15.88
C ALA A 17 30.46 -1.57 -15.98
N ILE A 18 30.25 -0.37 -16.52
CA ILE A 18 28.92 0.22 -16.76
C ILE A 18 28.15 -0.60 -17.80
N SER A 19 28.77 -0.87 -18.96
CA SER A 19 28.13 -1.58 -20.07
C SER A 19 27.77 -3.03 -19.74
N CYS A 20 28.52 -3.69 -18.85
CA CYS A 20 28.21 -5.05 -18.41
C CYS A 20 26.99 -5.13 -17.46
N LYS A 21 26.63 -4.03 -16.78
CA LYS A 21 25.66 -4.05 -15.68
C LYS A 21 24.41 -3.20 -15.91
N ILE A 22 24.49 -2.19 -16.76
CA ILE A 22 23.38 -1.27 -17.04
C ILE A 22 22.97 -1.44 -18.52
N PRO A 23 21.78 -1.98 -18.82
CA PRO A 23 21.22 -2.01 -20.17
C PRO A 23 21.12 -0.59 -20.75
N ASN A 24 21.32 -0.44 -22.06
CA ASN A 24 21.34 0.84 -22.78
C ASN A 24 20.07 1.71 -22.63
N GLU A 25 19.00 1.17 -22.06
CA GLU A 25 17.69 1.81 -21.89
C GLU A 25 17.46 2.38 -20.47
N ILE A 26 18.43 2.22 -19.55
CA ILE A 26 18.31 2.63 -18.15
C ILE A 26 19.34 3.72 -17.84
N SER A 27 18.85 4.89 -17.41
CA SER A 27 19.70 5.97 -16.87
C SER A 27 19.68 5.93 -15.35
N ILE A 28 20.87 5.92 -14.73
CA ILE A 28 21.02 5.89 -13.28
C ILE A 28 21.84 7.11 -12.86
N GLU A 29 21.21 8.02 -12.14
CA GLU A 29 21.88 9.16 -11.54
C GLU A 29 22.35 8.78 -10.12
N LEU A 30 23.63 9.03 -9.84
CA LEU A 30 24.26 8.82 -8.54
C LEU A 30 24.96 10.11 -8.13
N ASP A 31 24.61 10.65 -6.96
CA ASP A 31 25.20 11.89 -6.47
C ASP A 31 26.72 11.74 -6.19
N ILE A 32 27.10 10.65 -5.51
CA ILE A 32 28.48 10.31 -5.16
C ILE A 32 28.63 8.78 -5.09
N LEU A 33 29.69 8.25 -5.72
CA LEU A 33 30.13 6.85 -5.58
C LEU A 33 31.55 6.81 -4.99
N GLU A 34 31.65 6.47 -3.71
CA GLU A 34 32.92 6.30 -3.01
C GLU A 34 33.40 4.85 -3.14
N ILE A 35 34.68 4.67 -3.44
CA ILE A 35 35.27 3.37 -3.75
C ILE A 35 36.60 3.23 -2.99
N ASP A 36 36.72 2.16 -2.23
CA ASP A 36 37.96 1.82 -1.51
C ASP A 36 38.82 0.89 -2.37
N ILE A 37 40.02 1.34 -2.74
CA ILE A 37 41.01 0.59 -3.52
C ILE A 37 42.11 -0.06 -2.67
N GLY A 38 42.03 0.12 -1.34
CA GLY A 38 43.00 -0.36 -0.37
C GLY A 38 44.37 0.33 -0.48
N THR A 39 45.36 -0.24 0.20
CA THR A 39 46.75 0.27 0.15
C THR A 39 47.50 -0.35 -1.03
N ILE A 40 48.14 0.49 -1.85
CA ILE A 40 48.95 0.09 -3.01
C ILE A 40 50.37 0.63 -2.84
N SER A 41 51.38 -0.20 -3.12
CA SER A 41 52.78 0.22 -3.11
C SER A 41 53.11 1.01 -4.39
N GLU A 42 53.97 2.03 -4.30
CA GLU A 42 54.31 2.90 -5.44
C GLU A 42 54.87 2.13 -6.65
N LYS A 43 55.52 0.98 -6.42
CA LYS A 43 56.10 0.12 -7.47
C LYS A 43 55.06 -0.69 -8.25
N GLU A 44 53.87 -0.87 -7.69
CA GLU A 44 52.79 -1.70 -8.24
C GLU A 44 51.59 -0.83 -8.68
N LEU A 45 51.72 0.49 -8.53
CA LEU A 45 50.65 1.44 -8.80
C LEU A 45 50.13 1.32 -10.24
N GLU A 46 50.99 1.30 -11.24
CA GLU A 46 50.55 1.26 -12.65
C GLU A 46 49.93 -0.08 -13.06
N SER A 47 50.37 -1.19 -12.47
CA SER A 47 49.89 -2.54 -12.83
C SER A 47 48.63 -2.97 -12.07
N GLU A 48 48.48 -2.52 -10.83
CA GLU A 48 47.41 -2.98 -9.92
C GLU A 48 46.25 -2.00 -9.80
N LEU A 49 46.49 -0.70 -10.03
CA LEU A 49 45.45 0.34 -9.91
C LEU A 49 44.27 0.11 -10.87
N PRO A 50 44.44 -0.18 -12.18
CA PRO A 50 43.31 -0.37 -13.08
C PRO A 50 42.39 -1.53 -12.65
N LYS A 51 43.00 -2.67 -12.29
CA LYS A 51 42.26 -3.87 -11.87
C LYS A 51 41.50 -3.66 -10.56
N ARG A 52 42.13 -2.98 -9.60
CA ARG A 52 41.50 -2.70 -8.30
C ARG A 52 40.36 -1.70 -8.42
N ILE A 53 40.52 -0.67 -9.25
CA ILE A 53 39.44 0.26 -9.57
C ILE A 53 38.28 -0.49 -10.23
N GLU A 54 38.55 -1.35 -11.21
CA GLU A 54 37.51 -2.13 -11.88
C GLU A 54 36.71 -3.00 -10.89
N ILE A 55 37.40 -3.77 -10.03
CA ILE A 55 36.77 -4.65 -9.06
C ILE A 55 35.97 -3.85 -8.02
N ALA A 56 36.58 -2.82 -7.44
CA ALA A 56 35.95 -2.04 -6.38
C ALA A 56 34.78 -1.21 -6.92
N PHE A 57 34.88 -0.71 -8.16
CA PHE A 57 33.78 -0.03 -8.86
C PHE A 57 32.62 -0.98 -9.14
N GLN A 58 32.89 -2.19 -9.64
CA GLN A 58 31.85 -3.20 -9.86
C GLN A 58 31.12 -3.58 -8.55
N GLN A 59 31.86 -3.76 -7.45
CA GLN A 59 31.27 -4.07 -6.14
C GLN A 59 30.42 -2.92 -5.59
N ALA A 60 30.89 -1.68 -5.74
CA ALA A 60 30.16 -0.49 -5.30
C ALA A 60 28.87 -0.30 -6.11
N LEU A 61 28.93 -0.51 -7.44
CA LEU A 61 27.76 -0.53 -8.30
C LEU A 61 26.78 -1.64 -7.91
N ASP A 62 27.24 -2.89 -7.78
CA ASP A 62 26.36 -4.01 -7.39
C ASP A 62 25.66 -3.75 -6.06
N THR A 63 26.37 -3.18 -5.07
CA THR A 63 25.78 -2.83 -3.77
C THR A 63 24.73 -1.74 -3.90
N LYS A 64 25.02 -0.64 -4.63
CA LYS A 64 24.08 0.47 -4.82
C LYS A 64 22.88 0.08 -5.68
N LEU A 65 23.08 -0.72 -6.71
CA LEU A 65 22.03 -1.24 -7.58
C LEU A 65 21.12 -2.20 -6.83
N ASN A 66 21.67 -3.10 -6.01
CA ASN A 66 20.86 -3.98 -5.16
C ASN A 66 20.07 -3.19 -4.10
N LEU A 67 20.65 -2.15 -3.49
CA LEU A 67 19.91 -1.28 -2.56
C LEU A 67 18.77 -0.53 -3.25
N LYS A 68 18.99 -0.06 -4.48
CA LYS A 68 17.95 0.60 -5.27
C LYS A 68 16.87 -0.38 -5.71
N ASN A 69 17.23 -1.59 -6.13
CA ASN A 69 16.30 -2.65 -6.49
C ASN A 69 15.48 -3.13 -5.30
N ASN A 70 16.06 -3.25 -4.10
CA ASN A 70 15.31 -3.59 -2.90
C ASN A 70 14.29 -2.50 -2.54
N ASN A 71 14.66 -1.22 -2.66
CA ASN A 71 13.72 -0.12 -2.43
C ASN A 71 12.63 -0.02 -3.53
N LEU A 72 12.95 -0.38 -4.78
CA LEU A 72 11.99 -0.44 -5.89
C LEU A 72 11.03 -1.64 -5.75
N GLN A 73 11.54 -2.80 -5.31
CA GLN A 73 10.72 -3.99 -5.01
C GLN A 73 9.79 -3.77 -3.81
N GLU A 74 10.20 -2.99 -2.81
CA GLU A 74 9.31 -2.63 -1.70
C GLU A 74 8.17 -1.68 -2.12
N MET A 75 8.32 -0.94 -3.23
CA MET A 75 7.32 -0.03 -3.78
C MET A 75 6.38 -0.68 -4.81
N GLU A 76 6.75 -1.79 -5.44
CA GLU A 76 5.91 -2.48 -6.43
C GLU A 76 4.67 -3.17 -5.83
N ASP A 77 4.69 -3.47 -4.52
CA ASP A 77 3.59 -4.12 -3.78
C ASP A 77 2.78 -3.14 -2.89
N GLU A 78 3.02 -1.84 -3.01
CA GLU A 78 2.31 -0.80 -2.24
C GLU A 78 1.13 -0.22 -3.04
N ILE A 79 -0.08 -0.40 -2.50
CA ILE A 79 -1.31 0.13 -3.08
C ILE A 79 -1.77 1.32 -2.25
N TYR A 80 -1.89 2.49 -2.89
CA TYR A 80 -2.43 3.68 -2.25
C TYR A 80 -3.95 3.57 -2.05
N ILE A 81 -4.41 3.88 -0.84
CA ILE A 81 -5.82 3.79 -0.43
C ILE A 81 -6.27 5.14 0.12
N ASN A 82 -7.32 5.72 -0.46
CA ASN A 82 -7.85 7.03 -0.04
C ASN A 82 -8.98 6.94 1.00
N ASN A 83 -9.53 5.74 1.20
CA ASN A 83 -10.64 5.44 2.11
C ASN A 83 -10.22 4.48 3.23
N SER A 84 -8.98 4.54 3.68
CA SER A 84 -8.40 3.60 4.66
C SER A 84 -9.19 3.54 5.96
N GLY A 85 -9.86 4.63 6.32
CA GLY A 85 -10.72 4.72 7.49
C GLY A 85 -11.99 3.87 7.43
N LEU A 86 -12.35 3.33 6.26
CA LEU A 86 -13.42 2.36 6.08
C LEU A 86 -13.29 1.16 7.03
N ILE A 87 -12.07 0.81 7.45
CA ILE A 87 -11.87 -0.23 8.44
C ILE A 87 -12.63 0.02 9.75
N ILE A 88 -12.93 1.27 10.13
CA ILE A 88 -13.61 1.61 11.39
C ILE A 88 -15.01 0.98 11.47
N VAL A 89 -15.68 0.82 10.33
CA VAL A 89 -17.04 0.27 10.28
C VAL A 89 -17.09 -1.27 10.27
N TRP A 90 -15.93 -1.95 10.26
CA TRP A 90 -15.87 -3.41 10.12
C TRP A 90 -16.80 -4.21 11.06
N PRO A 91 -17.01 -3.84 12.35
CA PRO A 91 -17.84 -4.64 13.24
C PRO A 91 -19.32 -4.65 12.84
N PHE A 92 -19.74 -3.64 12.07
CA PHE A 92 -21.12 -3.46 11.65
C PHE A 92 -21.44 -4.14 10.32
N LEU A 93 -20.41 -4.49 9.53
CA LEU A 93 -20.58 -5.04 8.18
C LEU A 93 -21.36 -6.37 8.13
N PRO A 94 -21.15 -7.35 9.03
CA PRO A 94 -21.94 -8.59 9.01
C PRO A 94 -23.43 -8.33 9.14
N ARG A 95 -23.83 -7.54 10.14
CA ARG A 95 -25.24 -7.19 10.35
C ARG A 95 -25.80 -6.36 9.20
N PHE A 96 -25.01 -5.46 8.63
CA PHE A 96 -25.40 -4.63 7.50
C PHE A 96 -25.78 -5.47 6.28
N PHE A 97 -24.93 -6.43 5.91
CA PHE A 97 -25.21 -7.32 4.79
C PHE A 97 -26.29 -8.37 5.09
N GLU A 98 -26.41 -8.84 6.35
CA GLU A 98 -27.55 -9.66 6.78
C GLU A 98 -28.88 -8.94 6.60
N GLN A 99 -28.97 -7.65 6.97
CA GLN A 99 -30.20 -6.86 6.83
C GLN A 99 -30.56 -6.52 5.37
N LEU A 100 -29.62 -6.72 4.46
CA LEU A 100 -29.81 -6.60 3.01
C LEU A 100 -30.11 -7.95 2.34
N ASP A 101 -30.26 -9.03 3.11
CA ASP A 101 -30.46 -10.39 2.62
C ASP A 101 -29.33 -10.86 1.66
N MET A 102 -28.12 -10.33 1.85
CA MET A 102 -26.96 -10.63 1.00
C MET A 102 -26.12 -11.80 1.51
N LEU A 103 -26.35 -12.21 2.77
CA LEU A 103 -25.61 -13.28 3.43
C LEU A 103 -26.50 -14.48 3.76
N GLU A 104 -25.95 -15.68 3.64
CA GLU A 104 -26.53 -16.93 4.13
C GLU A 104 -25.43 -17.70 4.89
N ASN A 105 -25.74 -18.15 6.12
CA ASN A 105 -24.78 -18.84 7.01
C ASN A 105 -23.46 -18.09 7.24
N GLY A 106 -23.49 -16.75 7.22
CA GLY A 106 -22.30 -15.90 7.44
C GLY A 106 -21.45 -15.64 6.19
N GLU A 107 -21.89 -16.08 5.01
CA GLU A 107 -21.18 -15.92 3.73
C GLU A 107 -22.05 -15.20 2.70
N PHE A 108 -21.43 -14.50 1.74
CA PHE A 108 -22.17 -13.90 0.62
C PHE A 108 -22.87 -14.99 -0.22
N ILE A 109 -24.15 -14.82 -0.49
CA ILE A 109 -24.96 -15.83 -1.19
C ILE A 109 -24.53 -16.07 -2.65
N ASN A 110 -23.93 -15.06 -3.29
CA ASN A 110 -23.42 -15.12 -4.64
C ASN A 110 -22.40 -13.99 -4.92
N SER A 111 -21.73 -14.06 -6.07
CA SER A 111 -20.76 -13.05 -6.52
C SER A 111 -21.38 -11.70 -6.82
N GLU A 112 -22.63 -11.65 -7.28
CA GLU A 112 -23.36 -10.40 -7.56
C GLU A 112 -23.54 -9.57 -6.29
N ASN A 113 -23.95 -10.21 -5.19
CA ASN A 113 -24.06 -9.56 -3.88
C ASN A 113 -22.69 -9.16 -3.33
N ARG A 114 -21.65 -9.98 -3.51
CA ARG A 114 -20.30 -9.60 -3.11
C ARG A 114 -19.81 -8.36 -3.87
N ASN A 115 -20.01 -8.32 -5.18
CA ASN A 115 -19.70 -7.18 -6.05
C ASN A 115 -20.47 -5.92 -5.59
N ARG A 116 -21.78 -6.05 -5.39
CA ARG A 116 -22.61 -4.96 -4.87
C ARG A 116 -22.15 -4.48 -3.48
N GLY A 117 -21.69 -5.39 -2.63
CA GLY A 117 -21.12 -5.09 -1.32
C GLY A 117 -19.92 -4.13 -1.38
N VAL A 118 -19.07 -4.24 -2.40
CA VAL A 118 -17.91 -3.35 -2.62
C VAL A 118 -18.37 -1.89 -2.73
N TYR A 119 -19.40 -1.64 -3.54
CA TYR A 119 -19.97 -0.30 -3.74
C TYR A 119 -20.76 0.19 -2.55
N LEU A 120 -21.50 -0.69 -1.85
CA LEU A 120 -22.26 -0.32 -0.66
C LEU A 120 -21.37 0.21 0.46
N ILE A 121 -20.24 -0.46 0.72
CA ILE A 121 -19.32 0.04 1.76
C ILE A 121 -18.55 1.28 1.30
N GLN A 122 -18.39 1.50 -0.02
CA GLN A 122 -17.87 2.78 -0.53
C GLN A 122 -18.81 3.94 -0.25
N GLN A 123 -20.12 3.72 -0.39
CA GLN A 123 -21.12 4.73 -0.08
C GLN A 123 -21.11 5.12 1.40
N LEU A 124 -20.70 4.24 2.31
CA LEU A 124 -20.50 4.60 3.72
C LEU A 124 -19.44 5.69 3.92
N VAL A 125 -18.46 5.81 3.00
CA VAL A 125 -17.35 6.75 3.09
C VAL A 125 -17.64 8.07 2.37
N TYR A 126 -18.20 8.00 1.16
CA TYR A 126 -18.34 9.17 0.28
C TYR A 126 -19.78 9.53 -0.07
N ASN A 127 -20.76 8.79 0.45
CA ASN A 127 -22.18 8.95 0.11
C ASN A 127 -22.49 8.86 -1.41
N GLN A 128 -21.62 8.19 -2.17
CA GLN A 128 -21.78 7.93 -3.60
C GLN A 128 -21.09 6.62 -4.00
N ILE A 129 -21.38 6.14 -5.21
CA ILE A 129 -20.93 4.83 -5.71
C ILE A 129 -20.15 4.90 -7.03
N ASP A 130 -20.06 6.09 -7.65
CA ASP A 130 -19.31 6.28 -8.90
C ASP A 130 -17.82 6.45 -8.58
N PHE A 131 -17.09 5.33 -8.61
CA PHE A 131 -15.66 5.27 -8.32
C PHE A 131 -14.96 4.33 -9.29
N PRO A 132 -13.73 4.66 -9.70
CA PRO A 132 -12.94 3.74 -10.50
C PRO A 132 -12.49 2.55 -9.63
N GLU A 133 -12.40 1.37 -10.24
CA GLU A 133 -12.11 0.11 -9.53
C GLU A 133 -10.78 0.14 -8.75
N HIS A 134 -9.77 0.87 -9.25
CA HIS A 134 -8.47 0.98 -8.57
C HIS A 134 -8.54 1.72 -7.22
N GLU A 135 -9.62 2.47 -6.95
CA GLU A 135 -9.87 3.10 -5.64
C GLU A 135 -10.63 2.19 -4.66
N LEU A 136 -11.10 1.02 -5.11
CA LEU A 136 -11.97 0.11 -4.36
C LEU A 136 -11.24 -1.13 -3.83
N VAL A 137 -9.91 -1.12 -3.82
CA VAL A 137 -9.10 -2.29 -3.44
C VAL A 137 -9.35 -2.71 -1.99
N LEU A 138 -9.38 -1.76 -1.05
CA LEU A 138 -9.71 -2.05 0.35
C LEU A 138 -11.12 -2.62 0.49
N ASN A 139 -12.06 -2.13 -0.32
CA ASN A 139 -13.45 -2.57 -0.32
C ASN A 139 -13.55 -4.04 -0.74
N LYS A 140 -12.87 -4.42 -1.84
CA LYS A 140 -12.77 -5.82 -2.29
C LYS A 140 -12.25 -6.72 -1.19
N LEU A 141 -11.17 -6.31 -0.53
CA LEU A 141 -10.57 -7.07 0.58
C LEU A 141 -11.57 -7.29 1.73
N LEU A 142 -12.28 -6.22 2.15
CA LEU A 142 -13.24 -6.29 3.25
C LEU A 142 -14.48 -7.13 2.92
N VAL A 143 -14.89 -7.25 1.65
CA VAL A 143 -15.99 -8.14 1.23
C VAL A 143 -15.51 -9.54 0.83
N GLY A 144 -14.22 -9.84 0.96
CA GLY A 144 -13.65 -11.16 0.60
C GLY A 144 -13.66 -11.42 -0.92
N MET A 145 -13.54 -10.37 -1.73
CA MET A 145 -13.34 -10.48 -3.17
C MET A 145 -11.83 -10.45 -3.50
N PRO A 146 -11.31 -11.38 -4.32
CA PRO A 146 -9.97 -11.29 -4.87
C PRO A 146 -9.74 -9.94 -5.57
N ILE A 147 -8.56 -9.35 -5.40
CA ILE A 147 -8.31 -8.01 -5.95
C ILE A 147 -8.25 -8.01 -7.49
N GLU A 148 -7.93 -9.16 -8.07
CA GLU A 148 -7.80 -9.44 -9.50
C GLU A 148 -9.16 -9.64 -10.18
N ASP A 149 -10.21 -9.94 -9.41
CA ASP A 149 -11.56 -10.12 -9.95
C ASP A 149 -12.12 -8.77 -10.39
N GLN A 150 -12.68 -8.70 -11.59
CA GLN A 150 -13.25 -7.47 -12.15
C GLN A 150 -14.56 -7.09 -11.45
N LEU A 151 -14.76 -5.80 -11.19
CA LEU A 151 -16.05 -5.30 -10.72
C LEU A 151 -17.00 -5.07 -11.90
N GLU A 152 -18.27 -5.43 -11.69
CA GLU A 152 -19.34 -4.98 -12.58
C GLU A 152 -19.97 -3.71 -11.96
N PRO A 153 -19.88 -2.55 -12.62
CA PRO A 153 -20.45 -1.32 -12.09
C PRO A 153 -21.94 -1.42 -11.84
N ILE A 154 -22.38 -0.91 -10.69
CA ILE A 154 -23.81 -0.73 -10.39
C ILE A 154 -24.23 0.70 -10.71
N THR A 155 -25.49 0.88 -11.12
CA THR A 155 -26.00 2.18 -11.59
C THR A 155 -26.71 2.97 -10.50
N GLU A 156 -27.31 2.30 -9.52
CA GLU A 156 -28.08 2.96 -8.47
C GLU A 156 -28.16 2.12 -7.19
N LEU A 157 -28.35 2.84 -6.08
CA LEU A 157 -28.69 2.27 -4.78
C LEU A 157 -30.19 2.33 -4.56
N THR A 158 -30.74 1.25 -4.02
CA THR A 158 -32.12 1.19 -3.56
C THR A 158 -32.31 2.10 -2.34
N GLN A 159 -33.57 2.46 -2.02
CA GLN A 159 -33.84 3.25 -0.82
C GLN A 159 -33.47 2.48 0.46
N GLN A 160 -33.73 1.16 0.49
CA GLN A 160 -33.37 0.30 1.62
C GLN A 160 -31.87 0.32 1.91
N GLU A 161 -31.04 0.28 0.86
CA GLU A 161 -29.57 0.35 1.00
C GLU A 161 -29.12 1.67 1.61
N LYS A 162 -29.69 2.79 1.14
CA LYS A 162 -29.38 4.13 1.67
C LYS A 162 -29.81 4.26 3.14
N ASP A 163 -31.00 3.80 3.47
CA ASP A 163 -31.54 3.87 4.83
C ASP A 163 -30.72 3.02 5.81
N LEU A 164 -30.27 1.84 5.37
CA LEU A 164 -29.42 0.96 6.18
C LEU A 164 -28.00 1.51 6.33
N ALA A 165 -27.46 2.14 5.30
CA ALA A 165 -26.15 2.81 5.36
C ALA A 165 -26.17 3.98 6.36
N GLU A 166 -27.21 4.82 6.30
CA GLU A 166 -27.42 5.90 7.27
C GLU A 166 -27.60 5.34 8.68
N SER A 167 -28.36 4.25 8.83
CA SER A 167 -28.56 3.57 10.12
C SER A 167 -27.24 3.02 10.69
N LEU A 168 -26.37 2.46 9.85
CA LEU A 168 -25.05 1.98 10.23
C LEU A 168 -24.18 3.12 10.74
N LEU A 169 -24.09 4.24 10.01
CA LEU A 169 -23.26 5.38 10.39
C LEU A 169 -23.76 6.06 11.67
N ASN A 170 -25.08 6.15 11.85
CA ASN A 170 -25.67 6.56 13.12
C ASN A 170 -25.31 5.59 14.25
N GLY A 171 -25.38 4.28 14.00
CA GLY A 171 -24.94 3.24 14.94
C GLY A 171 -23.47 3.40 15.33
N LEU A 172 -22.58 3.64 14.37
CA LEU A 172 -21.17 3.93 14.60
C LEU A 172 -20.99 5.12 15.54
N ILE A 173 -21.65 6.24 15.25
CA ILE A 173 -21.58 7.48 16.04
C ILE A 173 -22.08 7.25 17.47
N GLN A 174 -23.21 6.55 17.64
CA GLN A 174 -23.78 6.28 18.96
C GLN A 174 -22.92 5.32 19.79
N ASN A 175 -22.23 4.39 19.15
CA ASN A 175 -21.36 3.44 19.84
C ASN A 175 -19.98 4.02 20.17
N TRP A 176 -19.58 5.17 19.61
CA TRP A 176 -18.30 5.80 19.88
C TRP A 176 -18.47 7.13 20.63
N ASP A 177 -18.50 7.04 21.96
CA ASP A 177 -18.86 8.12 22.90
C ASP A 177 -18.17 9.48 22.65
N LYS A 178 -16.92 9.48 22.17
CA LYS A 178 -16.15 10.71 21.94
C LYS A 178 -16.57 11.47 20.70
N ILE A 179 -17.22 10.82 19.74
CA ILE A 179 -17.69 11.43 18.48
C ILE A 179 -19.21 11.51 18.39
N LYS A 180 -19.94 11.15 19.45
CA LYS A 180 -21.42 11.08 19.45
C LYS A 180 -22.17 12.38 19.10
N ASN A 181 -21.47 13.51 19.12
CA ASN A 181 -22.01 14.83 18.77
C ASN A 181 -21.58 15.29 17.36
N THR A 182 -20.90 14.44 16.59
CA THR A 182 -20.46 14.70 15.23
C THR A 182 -21.55 14.26 14.24
N THR A 183 -21.68 14.94 13.11
CA THR A 183 -22.58 14.52 12.02
C THR A 183 -21.99 13.35 11.25
N ILE A 184 -22.80 12.69 10.42
CA ILE A 184 -22.34 11.61 9.54
C ILE A 184 -21.22 12.12 8.62
N GLU A 185 -21.42 13.27 8.00
CA GLU A 185 -20.43 13.89 7.09
C GLU A 185 -19.13 14.19 7.84
N GLY A 186 -19.22 14.72 9.06
CA GLY A 186 -18.04 14.99 9.89
C GLY A 186 -17.26 13.71 10.22
N VAL A 187 -17.94 12.58 10.47
CA VAL A 187 -17.29 11.29 10.68
C VAL A 187 -16.65 10.76 9.41
N GLN A 188 -17.35 10.87 8.27
CA GLN A 188 -16.84 10.46 6.97
C GLN A 188 -15.55 11.20 6.62
N GLU A 189 -15.57 12.52 6.65
CA GLU A 189 -14.40 13.37 6.32
C GLU A 189 -13.25 13.19 7.31
N THR A 190 -13.54 13.07 8.61
CA THR A 190 -12.51 13.05 9.64
C THR A 190 -11.87 11.67 9.80
N PHE A 191 -12.68 10.60 9.75
CA PHE A 191 -12.27 9.27 10.17
C PHE A 191 -12.35 8.21 9.08
N LEU A 192 -13.20 8.35 8.06
CA LEU A 192 -13.35 7.32 7.01
C LEU A 192 -12.51 7.65 5.75
N GLN A 193 -12.45 8.92 5.36
CA GLN A 193 -11.68 9.44 4.24
C GLN A 193 -10.22 9.67 4.65
N ARG A 194 -9.49 8.57 4.82
CA ARG A 194 -8.11 8.56 5.29
C ARG A 194 -7.20 7.95 4.24
N ASN A 195 -6.08 8.61 3.98
CA ASN A 195 -5.04 8.04 3.14
C ASN A 195 -4.34 6.89 3.88
N GLY A 196 -3.83 5.95 3.13
CA GLY A 196 -3.05 4.85 3.64
C GLY A 196 -2.38 4.06 2.52
N ILE A 197 -1.59 3.08 2.94
CA ILE A 197 -0.85 2.18 2.06
C ILE A 197 -1.21 0.76 2.45
N LEU A 198 -1.73 0.01 1.50
CA LEU A 198 -2.05 -1.41 1.63
C LEU A 198 -0.92 -2.23 0.99
N LYS A 199 -0.41 -3.20 1.74
CA LYS A 199 0.48 -4.26 1.26
C LYS A 199 -0.27 -5.58 1.29
N ILE A 200 -0.24 -6.31 0.19
CA ILE A 200 -0.85 -7.64 0.06
C ILE A 200 0.28 -8.67 0.03
N GLU A 201 0.25 -9.62 0.95
CA GLU A 201 1.17 -10.75 1.05
C GLU A 201 0.36 -12.05 0.86
N GLU A 202 1.04 -13.18 0.67
CA GLU A 202 0.37 -14.47 0.36
C GLU A 202 -0.66 -14.90 1.42
N ASP A 203 -0.37 -14.70 2.71
CA ASP A 203 -1.17 -15.18 3.85
C ASP A 203 -1.83 -14.07 4.68
N ARG A 204 -1.60 -12.80 4.32
CA ARG A 204 -2.10 -11.64 5.07
C ARG A 204 -2.04 -10.36 4.24
N SER A 205 -2.81 -9.36 4.68
CA SER A 205 -2.65 -7.99 4.18
C SER A 205 -2.33 -7.04 5.34
N LYS A 206 -1.63 -5.95 5.04
CA LYS A 206 -1.28 -4.90 6.01
C LYS A 206 -1.71 -3.55 5.48
N LEU A 207 -2.53 -2.83 6.23
CA LEU A 207 -2.90 -1.45 5.94
C LEU A 207 -2.22 -0.52 6.93
N ARG A 208 -1.39 0.40 6.44
CA ARG A 208 -0.88 1.53 7.22
C ARG A 208 -1.72 2.77 6.92
N VAL A 209 -2.27 3.40 7.94
CA VAL A 209 -3.09 4.61 7.79
C VAL A 209 -2.24 5.85 8.08
N GLU A 210 -2.39 6.90 7.28
CA GLU A 210 -1.74 8.19 7.51
C GLU A 210 -2.28 8.83 8.79
N GLN A 211 -1.36 9.27 9.66
CA GLN A 211 -1.70 9.87 10.95
C GLN A 211 -2.02 11.36 10.81
N THR A 212 -3.04 11.83 11.53
CA THR A 212 -3.31 13.26 11.76
C THR A 212 -3.59 13.55 13.23
N GLY A 213 -3.63 14.83 13.60
CA GLY A 213 -3.85 15.25 15.00
C GLY A 213 -5.19 14.80 15.61
N VAL A 214 -6.19 14.46 14.80
CA VAL A 214 -7.49 13.95 15.29
C VAL A 214 -7.41 12.49 15.75
N ASP A 215 -6.36 11.75 15.37
CA ASP A 215 -6.24 10.31 15.64
C ASP A 215 -6.00 9.98 17.12
N VAL A 216 -5.74 10.98 17.96
CA VAL A 216 -5.84 10.84 19.42
C VAL A 216 -7.20 10.28 19.86
N LEU A 217 -8.26 10.54 19.09
CA LEU A 217 -9.59 9.99 19.35
C LEU A 217 -9.69 8.50 18.99
N MET A 218 -8.86 7.97 18.09
CA MET A 218 -8.84 6.54 17.74
C MET A 218 -8.54 5.66 18.95
N GLN A 219 -7.76 6.17 19.92
CA GLN A 219 -7.49 5.47 21.19
C GLN A 219 -8.73 5.28 22.07
N THR A 220 -9.84 5.94 21.74
CA THR A 220 -11.10 5.90 22.48
C THR A 220 -12.17 5.06 21.80
N ILE A 221 -11.86 4.47 20.63
CA ILE A 221 -12.77 3.58 19.92
C ILE A 221 -13.02 2.33 20.78
N PRO A 222 -14.29 1.88 20.94
CA PRO A 222 -14.60 0.81 21.89
C PRO A 222 -14.37 -0.61 21.37
N TRP A 223 -13.88 -0.77 20.14
CA TRP A 223 -13.58 -2.06 19.53
C TRP A 223 -12.16 -2.12 18.99
N ASN A 224 -11.67 -3.33 18.74
CA ASN A 224 -10.34 -3.53 18.18
C ASN A 224 -10.32 -3.15 16.68
N ILE A 225 -9.35 -2.36 16.27
CA ILE A 225 -9.10 -2.01 14.86
C ILE A 225 -7.74 -2.48 14.34
N SER A 226 -6.93 -3.16 15.17
CA SER A 226 -5.57 -3.63 14.79
C SER A 226 -5.57 -4.88 13.90
N LEU A 227 -6.66 -5.65 13.93
CA LEU A 227 -6.82 -6.90 13.19
C LEU A 227 -8.28 -7.05 12.78
N ILE A 228 -8.52 -7.25 11.49
CA ILE A 228 -9.85 -7.49 10.93
C ILE A 228 -9.85 -8.84 10.21
N LYS A 229 -10.83 -9.66 10.58
CA LYS A 229 -11.10 -10.96 9.96
C LYS A 229 -12.60 -11.20 9.96
N LEU A 230 -13.26 -10.78 8.89
CA LEU A 230 -14.69 -11.02 8.69
C LEU A 230 -14.92 -12.48 8.26
N PRO A 231 -16.12 -13.05 8.48
CA PRO A 231 -16.40 -14.46 8.24
C PRO A 231 -16.02 -14.94 6.82
N TRP A 232 -16.33 -14.11 5.82
CA TRP A 232 -16.13 -14.39 4.39
C TRP A 232 -14.73 -14.02 3.86
N MET A 233 -13.84 -13.48 4.68
CA MET A 233 -12.48 -13.16 4.24
C MET A 233 -11.63 -14.44 4.20
N GLU A 234 -10.70 -14.55 3.25
CA GLU A 234 -9.73 -15.67 3.20
C GLU A 234 -8.53 -15.43 4.13
N ASN A 235 -7.95 -14.22 4.06
CA ASN A 235 -6.80 -13.80 4.87
C ASN A 235 -7.19 -12.68 5.84
N PRO A 236 -6.50 -12.52 6.99
CA PRO A 236 -6.72 -11.38 7.87
C PRO A 236 -6.08 -10.09 7.34
N LEU A 237 -6.68 -8.96 7.67
CA LEU A 237 -6.10 -7.63 7.49
C LEU A 237 -5.51 -7.16 8.82
N TYR A 238 -4.22 -6.83 8.83
CA TYR A 238 -3.53 -6.17 9.94
C TYR A 238 -3.50 -4.67 9.69
N ILE A 239 -3.70 -3.89 10.74
CA ILE A 239 -3.81 -2.44 10.64
C ILE A 239 -2.72 -1.80 11.51
N ASP A 240 -1.93 -0.95 10.87
CA ASP A 240 -0.97 -0.04 11.48
C ASP A 240 -1.58 1.38 11.49
N TRP A 241 -2.28 1.69 12.58
CA TRP A 241 -2.88 3.01 12.86
C TRP A 241 -2.54 3.38 14.30
N VAL A 242 -1.24 3.61 14.53
CA VAL A 242 -0.68 4.05 15.82
C VAL A 242 -0.70 5.56 15.91
#